data_AF-A0AAE9D1L4-F1
#
_entry.id   AF-A0AAE9D1L4-F1
#
_cell.length_a   1.000
_cell.length_b   1.000
_cell.length_c   1.000
_cell.angle_alpha   90.00
_cell.angle_beta   90.00
_cell.angle_gamma   90.00
#
_symmetry.space_group_name_H-M   'P 1'
#
loop_
_entity.id
_entity.type
_entity.pdbx_description
1 polymer ?
#
loop_
_entity_poly.entity_id
_entity_poly.type
_entity_poly.pdbx_seq_one_letter_code
_entity_poly.pdbx_strand_id
1 'polypeptide(L)'
;MKEVSFEIIENPAATSHLWKQWKHLVDAEGWTSDDNSVTELVPSLKSTRSVWAVTKTPEQNFVGSVVWNEYDDICWLGFYLLCPEYRGKGIGSIIWERAMSRIRKDLVLALRGVVKMAPRYKARDTPVDGPLLENYRMSSKSFHESMKSYENLELNQKFVRDLSTEEWEHFLKYDRSVTGRDRHEFLQIYYKKLDYTFGIVFYDKTDNIVSVISAVPTGHREKDFYKICPLFANSNDIAFHAMKVLSDVMFEKHPNATLIFHLVNIPDGSFNVLHKFFKDLNITAGISGITLYNNDYPPKGDLNKPSLETMEWKHMVNTEEWLSDDNSVTDLLPSLKSTRSVWAVTKTSERNMVGSVVWNEYDDICFLGFYLLAPEYRGKGIGSVIWQHAMAMIPKDKVLALRGVLNMVPKYKAHDTPVDGPLLENFRISSNDFHAALMNYKSLDLTQKFVKDLSKEEWEQFLKYDQSVTGRDRHEFLEIYFKKLDYTFGIVFYDKTDNNVSVISAVPTGHLEKNLFKISPLFANSTDTAFHAMKAISDVMLDQHPNATLVFYLVGILDGSFTALQKFFKDLNIKSGISGITLYSDHYPQQGDLDKVFIPHNSSCHFDY
;
A
#
# COMPACT_ATOMS: atom_id res chain seq x y z
N MET A 1 33.69 36.74 26.38
CA MET A 1 32.68 36.65 25.31
C MET A 1 31.81 37.89 25.41
N LYS A 2 31.67 38.71 24.37
CA LYS A 2 30.65 39.77 24.37
C LYS A 2 29.28 39.09 24.41
N GLU A 3 28.54 39.34 25.47
CA GLU A 3 27.18 38.85 25.65
C GLU A 3 26.34 39.36 24.48
N VAL A 4 25.86 38.45 23.62
CA VAL A 4 24.94 38.85 22.54
C VAL A 4 23.60 39.14 23.20
N SER A 5 23.18 40.40 23.16
CA SER A 5 21.92 40.85 23.76
C SER A 5 20.76 40.56 22.81
N PHE A 6 19.98 39.52 23.10
CA PHE A 6 18.78 39.13 22.35
C PHE A 6 17.60 38.93 23.30
N GLU A 7 16.38 39.03 22.76
CA GLU A 7 15.13 38.67 23.44
C GLU A 7 14.38 37.59 22.65
N ILE A 8 13.49 36.87 23.35
CA ILE A 8 12.67 35.82 22.76
C ILE A 8 11.24 36.32 22.61
N ILE A 9 10.72 36.23 21.39
CA ILE A 9 9.31 36.50 21.08
C ILE A 9 8.67 35.26 20.45
N GLU A 10 7.34 35.19 20.50
CA GLU A 10 6.57 34.04 20.00
C GLU A 10 5.52 34.55 19.00
N ASN A 11 5.31 33.81 17.91
CA ASN A 11 4.27 34.05 16.90
C ASN A 11 4.14 35.52 16.43
N PRO A 12 5.21 36.11 15.84
CA PRO A 12 5.12 37.46 15.28
C PRO A 12 4.01 37.52 14.22
N ALA A 13 3.26 38.62 14.21
CA ALA A 13 2.16 38.82 13.26
C ALA A 13 2.62 38.61 11.82
N ALA A 14 1.75 38.11 10.94
CA ALA A 14 2.05 37.85 9.53
C ALA A 14 2.62 39.07 8.80
N THR A 15 2.24 40.28 9.22
CA THR A 15 2.70 41.57 8.69
C THR A 15 4.06 42.04 9.24
N SER A 16 4.66 41.30 10.18
CA SER A 16 5.94 41.65 10.78
C SER A 16 7.07 41.66 9.76
N HIS A 17 7.97 42.63 9.87
CA HIS A 17 9.17 42.72 9.03
C HIS A 17 10.13 41.53 9.23
N LEU A 18 10.01 40.83 10.37
CA LEU A 18 10.80 39.63 10.68
C LEU A 18 10.62 38.51 9.66
N TRP A 19 9.41 38.34 9.13
CA TRP A 19 9.14 37.33 8.10
C TRP A 19 9.90 37.61 6.80
N LYS A 20 10.14 38.89 6.47
CA LYS A 20 10.97 39.27 5.32
C LYS A 20 12.44 38.93 5.56
N GLN A 21 12.97 39.21 6.75
CA GLN A 21 14.34 38.86 7.13
C GLN A 21 14.55 37.33 7.20
N TRP A 22 13.58 36.61 7.74
CA TRP A 22 13.55 35.15 7.76
C TRP A 22 13.54 34.56 6.35
N LYS A 23 12.66 35.04 5.47
CA LYS A 23 12.61 34.58 4.08
C LYS A 23 13.96 34.80 3.39
N HIS A 24 14.55 35.99 3.56
CA HIS A 24 15.87 36.28 3.00
C HIS A 24 16.94 35.28 3.47
N LEU A 25 16.92 34.89 4.76
CA LEU A 25 17.83 33.86 5.26
C LEU A 25 17.54 32.48 4.67
N VAL A 26 16.26 32.09 4.55
CA VAL A 26 15.87 30.82 3.91
C VAL A 26 16.39 30.76 2.47
N ASP A 27 16.19 31.82 1.70
CA ASP A 27 16.66 31.92 0.31
C ASP A 27 18.21 31.82 0.25
N ALA A 28 18.91 32.45 1.20
CA ALA A 28 20.37 32.46 1.26
C ALA A 28 20.99 31.11 1.68
N GLU A 29 20.28 30.29 2.46
CA GLU A 29 20.74 28.95 2.86
C GLU A 29 20.77 27.94 1.71
N GLY A 30 20.07 28.23 0.61
CA GLY A 30 20.13 27.42 -0.60
C GLY A 30 19.37 26.10 -0.54
N TRP A 31 18.38 25.98 0.35
CA TRP A 31 17.60 24.75 0.51
C TRP A 31 16.67 24.56 -0.69
N THR A 32 16.69 23.37 -1.27
CA THR A 32 15.84 23.04 -2.43
C THR A 32 14.63 22.18 -2.07
N SER A 33 14.55 21.65 -0.85
CA SER A 33 13.39 20.88 -0.37
C SER A 33 12.15 21.73 -0.21
N ASP A 34 12.34 22.99 0.14
CA ASP A 34 11.30 24.00 0.28
C ASP A 34 11.24 24.89 -0.96
N ASP A 35 10.12 25.56 -1.14
CA ASP A 35 9.82 26.39 -2.30
C ASP A 35 9.13 27.68 -1.87
N ASN A 36 8.94 28.62 -2.80
CA ASN A 36 8.40 29.93 -2.46
C ASN A 36 7.00 29.86 -1.86
N SER A 37 6.22 28.82 -2.18
CA SER A 37 4.88 28.68 -1.62
C SER A 37 4.96 28.56 -0.10
N VAL A 38 5.91 27.78 0.42
CA VAL A 38 6.07 27.58 1.87
C VAL A 38 6.38 28.92 2.55
N THR A 39 7.32 29.70 2.01
CA THR A 39 7.70 30.99 2.60
C THR A 39 6.59 32.04 2.56
N GLU A 40 5.68 31.95 1.60
CA GLU A 40 4.51 32.84 1.47
C GLU A 40 3.36 32.40 2.39
N LEU A 41 3.17 31.09 2.54
CA LEU A 41 2.09 30.48 3.30
C LEU A 41 2.32 30.58 4.81
N VAL A 42 3.53 30.21 5.27
CA VAL A 42 3.85 30.03 6.68
C VAL A 42 3.43 31.20 7.58
N PRO A 43 3.65 32.48 7.21
CA PRO A 43 3.23 33.60 8.05
C PRO A 43 1.72 33.68 8.30
N SER A 44 0.90 33.11 7.41
CA SER A 44 -0.57 33.28 7.40
C SER A 44 -1.35 32.03 7.78
N LEU A 45 -0.71 30.86 7.86
CA LEU A 45 -1.40 29.62 8.21
C LEU A 45 -1.78 29.58 9.69
N LYS A 46 -3.03 29.18 9.99
CA LYS A 46 -3.51 29.02 11.37
C LYS A 46 -2.79 27.90 12.13
N SER A 47 -2.24 26.93 11.41
CA SER A 47 -1.43 25.85 11.97
C SER A 47 -0.02 26.31 12.38
N THR A 48 0.46 27.44 11.87
CA THR A 48 1.83 27.90 12.13
C THR A 48 2.00 28.34 13.57
N ARG A 49 3.07 27.87 14.19
CA ARG A 49 3.59 28.32 15.48
C ARG A 49 5.08 28.57 15.36
N SER A 50 5.59 29.49 16.16
CA SER A 50 6.99 29.86 16.07
C SER A 50 7.56 30.55 17.31
N VAL A 51 8.86 30.36 17.51
CA VAL A 51 9.68 31.02 18.52
C VAL A 51 10.83 31.72 17.82
N TRP A 52 11.11 32.95 18.22
CA TRP A 52 12.10 33.82 17.56
C TRP A 52 13.05 34.42 18.57
N ALA A 53 14.33 34.46 18.23
CA ALA A 53 15.29 35.35 18.85
C ALA A 53 15.39 36.61 17.99
N VAL A 54 15.36 37.78 18.64
CA VAL A 54 15.54 39.09 18.00
C VAL A 54 16.53 39.94 18.79
N THR A 55 17.19 40.89 18.14
CA THR A 55 18.13 41.79 18.82
C THR A 55 17.38 42.66 19.83
N LYS A 56 18.00 42.93 21.00
CA LYS A 56 17.48 43.95 21.95
C LYS A 56 17.79 45.37 21.46
N THR A 57 17.30 45.71 20.28
CA THR A 57 17.29 47.07 19.72
C THR A 57 15.85 47.44 19.41
N PRO A 58 15.50 48.74 19.31
CA PRO A 58 14.14 49.15 18.96
C PRO A 58 13.61 48.51 17.66
N GLU A 59 14.50 48.18 16.73
CA GLU A 59 14.17 47.58 15.44
C GLU A 59 13.88 46.07 15.55
N GLN A 60 14.33 45.39 16.61
CA GLN A 60 14.16 43.95 16.82
C GLN A 60 14.57 43.10 15.60
N ASN A 61 15.80 43.24 15.13
CA ASN A 61 16.26 42.46 13.97
C ASN A 61 16.32 40.96 14.25
N PHE A 62 16.05 40.16 13.22
CA PHE A 62 16.06 38.71 13.25
C PHE A 62 17.42 38.13 13.62
N VAL A 63 17.44 37.25 14.62
CA VAL A 63 18.64 36.49 15.06
C VAL A 63 18.50 35.01 14.69
N GLY A 64 17.31 34.43 14.90
CA GLY A 64 17.00 33.04 14.58
C GLY A 64 15.59 32.65 14.96
N SER A 65 15.10 31.51 14.48
CA SER A 65 13.77 31.00 14.79
C SER A 65 13.68 29.47 14.77
N VAL A 66 12.64 28.99 15.44
CA VAL A 66 12.06 27.65 15.23
C VAL A 66 10.62 27.84 14.80
N VAL A 67 10.24 27.32 13.63
CA VAL A 67 8.89 27.42 13.05
C VAL A 67 8.36 26.02 12.77
N TRP A 68 7.14 25.74 13.22
CA TRP A 68 6.46 24.46 13.02
C TRP A 68 4.99 24.66 12.68
N ASN A 69 4.38 23.62 12.13
CA ASN A 69 2.94 23.52 11.92
C ASN A 69 2.36 22.40 12.77
N GLU A 70 1.24 22.65 13.42
CA GLU A 70 0.47 21.63 14.13
C GLU A 70 -0.75 21.23 13.30
N TYR A 71 -0.85 19.94 13.01
CA TYR A 71 -1.99 19.30 12.33
C TYR A 71 -2.64 18.28 13.28
N ASP A 72 -3.63 17.55 12.77
CA ASP A 72 -4.46 16.57 13.49
C ASP A 72 -3.73 15.86 14.65
N ASP A 73 -2.65 15.14 14.32
CA ASP A 73 -1.87 14.29 15.24
C ASP A 73 -0.36 14.44 15.10
N ILE A 74 0.11 15.41 14.30
CA ILE A 74 1.52 15.63 14.03
C ILE A 74 1.89 17.10 14.17
N CYS A 75 3.07 17.34 14.71
CA CYS A 75 3.78 18.62 14.69
C CYS A 75 4.92 18.53 13.67
N TRP A 76 4.83 19.28 12.57
CA TRP A 76 5.85 19.33 11.53
C TRP A 76 6.75 20.56 11.69
N LEU A 77 7.96 20.36 12.22
CA LEU A 77 8.97 21.41 12.38
C LEU A 77 9.74 21.59 11.07
N GLY A 78 9.52 22.74 10.44
CA GLY A 78 10.06 23.05 9.11
C GLY A 78 11.35 23.87 9.14
N PHE A 79 11.44 24.88 10.01
CA PHE A 79 12.53 25.86 9.95
C PHE A 79 13.17 26.07 11.31
N TYR A 80 14.37 25.53 11.49
CA TYR A 80 15.26 25.89 12.58
C TYR A 80 16.47 26.66 12.02
N LEU A 81 16.47 27.97 12.23
CA LEU A 81 17.35 28.92 11.56
C LEU A 81 18.06 29.83 12.55
N LEU A 82 19.33 30.13 12.25
CA LEU A 82 20.11 31.17 12.91
C LEU A 82 20.90 31.93 11.85
N CYS A 83 20.93 33.27 11.94
CA CYS A 83 21.81 34.06 11.08
C CYS A 83 23.27 33.63 11.33
N PRO A 84 24.12 33.53 10.29
CA PRO A 84 25.47 32.96 10.37
C PRO A 84 26.32 33.52 11.52
N GLU A 85 26.26 34.83 11.75
CA GLU A 85 27.00 35.57 12.78
C GLU A 85 26.59 35.23 14.23
N TYR A 86 25.47 34.54 14.43
CA TYR A 86 24.97 34.12 15.75
C TYR A 86 25.13 32.61 16.03
N ARG A 87 25.62 31.84 15.06
CA ARG A 87 25.85 30.40 15.21
C ARG A 87 26.95 30.12 16.23
N GLY A 88 26.83 29.01 16.95
CA GLY A 88 27.80 28.60 17.98
C GLY A 88 27.74 29.37 19.30
N LYS A 89 26.81 30.33 19.44
CA LYS A 89 26.67 31.17 20.66
C LYS A 89 25.60 30.68 21.65
N GLY A 90 25.12 29.44 21.51
CA GLY A 90 24.11 28.85 22.40
C GLY A 90 22.65 29.30 22.17
N ILE A 91 22.41 30.40 21.44
CA ILE A 91 21.08 30.97 21.17
C ILE A 91 20.12 29.92 20.58
N GLY A 92 20.62 29.07 19.68
CA GLY A 92 19.84 28.02 19.04
C GLY A 92 19.23 27.02 20.02
N SER A 93 19.98 26.62 21.06
CA SER A 93 19.45 25.74 22.10
C SER A 93 18.32 26.42 22.88
N ILE A 94 18.44 27.72 23.15
CA ILE A 94 17.44 28.48 23.90
C ILE A 94 16.11 28.57 23.14
N ILE A 95 16.15 28.91 21.84
CA ILE A 95 14.92 28.94 21.02
C ILE A 95 14.34 27.54 20.80
N TRP A 96 15.20 26.52 20.69
CA TRP A 96 14.78 25.13 20.57
C TRP A 96 14.05 24.63 21.83
N GLU A 97 14.66 24.79 23.01
CA GLU A 97 14.05 24.42 24.29
C GLU A 97 12.71 25.13 24.50
N ARG A 98 12.65 26.42 24.15
CA ARG A 98 11.40 27.15 24.19
C ARG A 98 10.37 26.55 23.23
N ALA A 99 10.72 26.25 21.98
CA ALA A 99 9.80 25.61 21.05
C ALA A 99 9.30 24.26 21.56
N MET A 100 10.20 23.39 22.05
CA MET A 100 9.82 22.10 22.62
C MET A 100 8.90 22.22 23.83
N SER A 101 9.00 23.30 24.62
CA SER A 101 8.07 23.58 25.73
C SER A 101 6.68 24.03 25.28
N ARG A 102 6.54 24.54 24.05
CA ARG A 102 5.28 25.02 23.47
C ARG A 102 4.57 23.98 22.62
N ILE A 103 5.31 23.06 22.01
CA ILE A 103 4.74 22.00 21.19
C ILE A 103 3.85 21.10 22.06
N ARG A 104 2.61 20.93 21.59
CA ARG A 104 1.62 20.03 22.15
C ARG A 104 2.17 18.60 22.29
N LYS A 105 2.05 18.02 23.49
CA LYS A 105 2.67 16.73 23.85
C LYS A 105 1.89 15.52 23.33
N ASP A 106 0.63 15.71 22.95
CA ASP A 106 -0.24 14.76 22.28
C ASP A 106 0.11 14.55 20.79
N LEU A 107 0.97 15.40 20.22
CA LEU A 107 1.39 15.30 18.82
C LEU A 107 2.70 14.52 18.69
N VAL A 108 2.82 13.78 17.59
CA VAL A 108 4.12 13.28 17.14
C VAL A 108 4.91 14.43 16.54
N LEU A 109 6.12 14.66 17.07
CA LEU A 109 7.05 15.65 16.52
C LEU A 109 7.80 15.03 15.35
N ALA A 110 7.72 15.68 14.20
CA ALA A 110 8.44 15.32 13.00
C ALA A 110 9.21 16.52 12.45
N LEU A 111 10.37 16.28 11.86
CA LEU A 111 11.12 17.28 11.12
C LEU A 111 11.84 16.66 9.93
N ARG A 112 12.24 17.49 8.98
CA ARG A 112 13.17 17.09 7.92
C ARG A 112 14.53 17.70 8.18
N GLY A 113 15.47 16.86 8.58
CA GLY A 113 16.84 17.27 8.85
C GLY A 113 17.68 17.21 7.59
N VAL A 114 18.41 18.29 7.29
CA VAL A 114 19.57 18.19 6.39
C VAL A 114 20.54 17.14 6.96
N VAL A 115 21.13 16.31 6.10
CA VAL A 115 21.89 15.11 6.51
C VAL A 115 22.94 15.41 7.58
N LYS A 116 23.67 16.53 7.44
CA LYS A 116 24.69 16.97 8.40
C LYS A 116 24.17 17.29 9.80
N MET A 117 22.88 17.65 9.92
CA MET A 117 22.23 18.01 11.19
C MET A 117 21.46 16.85 11.80
N ALA A 118 21.14 15.80 11.03
CA ALA A 118 20.35 14.67 11.50
C ALA A 118 20.88 14.04 12.80
N PRO A 119 22.20 13.79 12.98
CA PRO A 119 22.71 13.25 14.24
C PRO A 119 22.40 14.12 15.47
N ARG A 120 22.36 15.44 15.30
CA ARG A 120 22.06 16.37 16.40
C ARG A 120 20.60 16.34 16.81
N TYR A 121 19.69 16.18 15.84
CA TYR A 121 18.26 16.05 16.11
C TYR A 121 17.93 14.70 16.77
N LYS A 122 18.57 13.62 16.29
CA LYS A 122 18.44 12.28 16.87
C LYS A 122 18.91 12.21 18.33
N ALA A 123 20.01 12.89 18.65
CA ALA A 123 20.54 12.93 20.01
C ALA A 123 19.68 13.76 20.99
N ARG A 124 18.59 14.37 20.52
CA ARG A 124 17.70 15.22 21.31
C ARG A 124 16.28 14.67 21.28
N ASP A 125 15.44 15.23 20.43
CA ASP A 125 13.99 15.07 20.52
C ASP A 125 13.40 14.19 19.41
N THR A 126 14.19 13.80 18.39
CA THR A 126 13.68 13.01 17.25
C THR A 126 14.59 11.82 16.91
N PRO A 127 14.69 10.80 17.79
CA PRO A 127 15.62 9.68 17.61
C PRO A 127 15.23 8.69 16.50
N VAL A 128 13.96 8.69 16.08
CA VAL A 128 13.42 7.70 15.13
C VAL A 128 13.68 8.14 13.70
N ASP A 129 14.21 7.23 12.88
CA ASP A 129 14.43 7.44 11.45
C ASP A 129 13.14 7.29 10.65
N GLY A 130 12.89 8.28 9.81
CA GLY A 130 11.87 8.27 8.77
C GLY A 130 12.47 8.17 7.37
N PRO A 131 11.66 8.43 6.34
CA PRO A 131 12.09 8.30 4.96
C PRO A 131 13.15 9.35 4.57
N LEU A 132 14.10 8.91 3.74
CA LEU A 132 15.06 9.78 3.06
C LEU A 132 14.34 10.62 1.98
N LEU A 133 14.81 11.83 1.73
CA LEU A 133 14.39 12.65 0.61
C LEU A 133 15.54 12.79 -0.39
N GLU A 134 15.35 12.23 -1.58
CA GLU A 134 16.24 12.41 -2.72
C GLU A 134 15.77 13.56 -3.59
N ASN A 135 16.70 14.22 -4.28
CA ASN A 135 16.40 15.19 -5.32
C ASN A 135 17.09 14.83 -6.63
N TYR A 136 16.32 14.88 -7.71
CA TYR A 136 16.78 14.71 -9.08
C TYR A 136 16.63 16.02 -9.81
N ARG A 137 17.62 16.35 -10.65
CA ARG A 137 17.65 17.61 -11.38
C ARG A 137 17.79 17.34 -12.86
N MET A 138 16.93 17.97 -13.66
CA MET A 138 17.03 17.93 -15.11
C MET A 138 16.51 19.22 -15.73
N SER A 139 17.00 19.57 -16.92
CA SER A 139 16.48 20.74 -17.63
C SER A 139 15.05 20.47 -18.13
N SER A 140 14.26 21.53 -18.27
CA SER A 140 12.91 21.47 -18.88
C SER A 140 12.93 20.82 -20.26
N LYS A 141 13.94 21.17 -21.09
CA LYS A 141 14.17 20.54 -22.39
C LYS A 141 14.41 19.03 -22.30
N SER A 142 15.33 18.60 -21.44
CA SER A 142 15.65 17.18 -21.26
C SER A 142 14.45 16.41 -20.72
N PHE A 143 13.65 17.01 -19.84
CA PHE A 143 12.43 16.41 -19.33
C PHE A 143 11.42 16.17 -20.45
N HIS A 144 11.13 17.20 -21.24
CA HIS A 144 10.25 17.09 -22.40
C HIS A 144 10.73 16.06 -23.43
N GLU A 145 12.03 16.03 -23.74
CA GLU A 145 12.62 15.03 -24.64
C GLU A 145 12.46 13.61 -24.09
N SER A 146 12.69 13.40 -22.78
CA SER A 146 12.57 12.09 -22.13
C SER A 146 11.13 11.57 -22.07
N MET A 147 10.14 12.46 -22.09
CA MET A 147 8.72 12.08 -22.05
C MET A 147 8.14 11.70 -23.43
N LYS A 148 8.84 11.97 -24.53
CA LYS A 148 8.35 11.68 -25.89
C LYS A 148 8.11 10.19 -26.16
N SER A 149 8.88 9.32 -25.52
CA SER A 149 8.79 7.87 -25.68
C SER A 149 7.61 7.23 -24.95
N TYR A 150 6.94 7.96 -24.06
CA TYR A 150 5.81 7.45 -23.28
C TYR A 150 4.49 7.66 -24.02
N GLU A 151 3.55 6.75 -23.83
CA GLU A 151 2.25 6.77 -24.52
C GLU A 151 1.38 7.94 -24.07
N ASN A 152 0.50 8.39 -24.97
CA ASN A 152 -0.57 9.30 -24.61
C ASN A 152 -1.78 8.49 -24.19
N LEU A 153 -2.32 8.80 -23.02
CA LEU A 153 -3.61 8.27 -22.57
C LEU A 153 -4.72 9.25 -22.97
N GLU A 154 -5.91 8.71 -23.23
CA GLU A 154 -7.11 9.51 -23.46
C GLU A 154 -7.71 9.96 -22.12
N LEU A 155 -7.06 10.94 -21.46
CA LEU A 155 -7.52 11.54 -20.22
C LEU A 155 -7.95 13.00 -20.46
N ASN A 156 -9.04 13.41 -19.81
CA ASN A 156 -9.41 14.81 -19.75
C ASN A 156 -8.51 15.51 -18.71
N GLN A 157 -8.14 16.76 -18.96
CA GLN A 157 -7.26 17.51 -18.05
C GLN A 157 -7.72 18.95 -17.86
N LYS A 158 -7.54 19.47 -16.64
CA LYS A 158 -7.83 20.87 -16.30
C LYS A 158 -6.75 21.42 -15.38
N PHE A 159 -6.51 22.73 -15.47
CA PHE A 159 -5.71 23.38 -14.45
C PHE A 159 -6.51 23.46 -13.15
N VAL A 160 -5.85 23.16 -12.03
CA VAL A 160 -6.48 23.14 -10.69
C VAL A 160 -7.09 24.51 -10.32
N ARG A 161 -6.49 25.59 -10.81
CA ARG A 161 -7.02 26.95 -10.61
C ARG A 161 -8.33 27.21 -11.34
N ASP A 162 -8.58 26.51 -12.43
CA ASP A 162 -9.74 26.71 -13.30
C ASP A 162 -10.91 25.76 -12.94
N LEU A 163 -10.74 24.93 -11.91
CA LEU A 163 -11.80 24.06 -11.42
C LEU A 163 -13.00 24.84 -10.91
N SER A 164 -14.19 24.36 -11.28
CA SER A 164 -15.46 24.77 -10.70
C SER A 164 -15.52 24.44 -9.20
N THR A 165 -16.53 24.95 -8.50
CA THR A 165 -16.73 24.64 -7.08
C THR A 165 -16.89 23.12 -6.85
N GLU A 166 -17.65 22.44 -7.71
CA GLU A 166 -17.90 20.99 -7.60
C GLU A 166 -16.62 20.18 -7.88
N GLU A 167 -15.88 20.57 -8.91
CA GLU A 167 -14.60 19.94 -9.27
C GLU A 167 -13.53 20.15 -8.19
N TRP A 168 -13.53 21.32 -7.55
CA TRP A 168 -12.65 21.62 -6.43
C TRP A 168 -12.90 20.68 -5.24
N GLU A 169 -14.17 20.44 -4.89
CA GLU A 169 -14.52 19.49 -3.83
C GLU A 169 -14.12 18.04 -4.19
N HIS A 170 -14.24 17.65 -5.45
CA HIS A 170 -13.73 16.35 -5.93
C HIS A 170 -12.21 16.26 -5.81
N PHE A 171 -11.50 17.32 -6.19
CA PHE A 171 -10.05 17.43 -6.03
C PHE A 171 -9.62 17.33 -4.56
N LEU A 172 -10.30 18.02 -3.64
CA LEU A 172 -10.02 17.92 -2.20
C LEU A 172 -10.25 16.51 -1.66
N LYS A 173 -11.30 15.82 -2.12
CA LYS A 173 -11.55 14.41 -1.75
C LYS A 173 -10.44 13.49 -2.24
N TYR A 174 -9.98 13.66 -3.48
CA TYR A 174 -8.87 12.90 -4.05
C TYR A 174 -7.56 13.17 -3.30
N ASP A 175 -7.25 14.44 -3.01
CA ASP A 175 -6.06 14.80 -2.22
C ASP A 175 -6.08 14.15 -0.83
N ARG A 176 -7.24 14.17 -0.18
CA ARG A 176 -7.44 13.57 1.14
C ARG A 176 -7.35 12.05 1.10
N SER A 177 -7.82 11.38 0.04
CA SER A 177 -7.68 9.92 -0.07
C SER A 177 -6.22 9.51 -0.21
N VAL A 178 -5.42 10.28 -0.95
CA VAL A 178 -3.99 10.02 -1.13
C VAL A 178 -3.18 10.37 0.13
N THR A 179 -3.44 11.52 0.74
CA THR A 179 -2.61 12.03 1.86
C THR A 179 -3.10 11.65 3.25
N GLY A 180 -4.34 11.19 3.36
CA GLY A 180 -5.02 10.92 4.62
C GLY A 180 -5.29 12.17 5.47
N ARG A 181 -5.14 13.37 4.93
CA ARG A 181 -5.25 14.64 5.67
C ARG A 181 -6.19 15.63 4.99
N ASP A 182 -6.87 16.45 5.79
CA ASP A 182 -7.53 17.63 5.29
C ASP A 182 -6.51 18.75 5.08
N ARG A 183 -6.25 19.07 3.81
CA ARG A 183 -5.33 20.13 3.41
C ARG A 183 -6.04 21.30 2.74
N HIS A 184 -7.35 21.44 2.91
CA HIS A 184 -8.16 22.43 2.21
C HIS A 184 -7.58 23.86 2.33
N GLU A 185 -7.34 24.35 3.55
CA GLU A 185 -6.81 25.72 3.76
C GLU A 185 -5.47 25.93 3.03
N PHE A 186 -4.57 24.96 3.10
CA PHE A 186 -3.29 24.98 2.41
C PHE A 186 -3.47 25.01 0.88
N LEU A 187 -4.27 24.09 0.33
CA LEU A 187 -4.48 23.93 -1.11
C LEU A 187 -5.20 25.14 -1.71
N GLN A 188 -6.13 25.74 -0.98
CA GLN A 188 -6.84 26.94 -1.39
C GLN A 188 -5.85 28.08 -1.64
N ILE A 189 -4.91 28.30 -0.72
CA ILE A 189 -3.90 29.34 -0.91
C ILE A 189 -2.91 28.91 -2.02
N TYR A 190 -2.41 27.68 -1.96
CA TYR A 190 -1.41 27.14 -2.88
C TYR A 190 -1.83 27.22 -4.36
N TYR A 191 -3.06 26.83 -4.69
CA TYR A 191 -3.53 26.80 -6.09
C TYR A 191 -4.35 28.01 -6.52
N LYS A 192 -5.11 28.65 -5.61
CA LYS A 192 -6.01 29.76 -5.99
C LYS A 192 -5.42 31.16 -5.71
N LYS A 193 -4.49 31.31 -4.76
CA LYS A 193 -3.88 32.62 -4.43
C LYS A 193 -2.47 32.81 -4.99
N LEU A 194 -1.67 31.74 -5.09
CA LEU A 194 -0.32 31.81 -5.66
C LEU A 194 -0.40 31.66 -7.19
N ASP A 195 -0.22 32.78 -7.89
CA ASP A 195 -0.29 32.87 -9.35
C ASP A 195 0.81 32.07 -10.08
N TYR A 196 1.94 31.87 -9.42
CA TYR A 196 3.11 31.14 -9.92
C TYR A 196 3.04 29.62 -9.73
N THR A 197 2.02 29.10 -9.06
CA THR A 197 1.83 27.65 -8.88
C THR A 197 1.06 27.08 -10.07
N PHE A 198 1.59 26.02 -10.69
CA PHE A 198 0.92 25.27 -11.75
C PHE A 198 0.41 23.96 -11.18
N GLY A 199 -0.87 23.63 -11.38
CA GLY A 199 -1.42 22.32 -11.03
C GLY A 199 -2.32 21.84 -12.16
N ILE A 200 -2.20 20.58 -12.54
CA ILE A 200 -3.03 19.92 -13.54
C ILE A 200 -3.66 18.70 -12.88
N VAL A 201 -4.98 18.58 -13.00
CA VAL A 201 -5.74 17.41 -12.60
C VAL A 201 -6.20 16.66 -13.85
N PHE A 202 -6.20 15.33 -13.76
CA PHE A 202 -6.56 14.42 -14.84
C PHE A 202 -7.78 13.59 -14.46
N TYR A 203 -8.68 13.41 -15.41
CA TYR A 203 -9.92 12.66 -15.28
C TYR A 203 -9.95 11.50 -16.28
N ASP A 204 -10.49 10.37 -15.86
CA ASP A 204 -10.79 9.25 -16.75
C ASP A 204 -12.09 9.45 -17.54
N LYS A 205 -12.49 8.43 -18.31
CA LYS A 205 -13.71 8.45 -19.14
C LYS A 205 -15.02 8.49 -18.32
N THR A 206 -14.93 8.31 -17.01
CA THR A 206 -16.06 8.35 -16.06
C THR A 206 -16.05 9.61 -15.20
N ASP A 207 -15.24 10.61 -15.56
CA ASP A 207 -15.05 11.87 -14.83
C ASP A 207 -14.51 11.71 -13.40
N ASN A 208 -13.85 10.58 -13.11
CA ASN A 208 -13.13 10.40 -11.85
C ASN A 208 -11.72 10.97 -11.93
N ILE A 209 -11.27 11.65 -10.88
CA ILE A 209 -9.89 12.12 -10.79
C ILE A 209 -8.95 10.92 -10.63
N VAL A 210 -7.98 10.83 -11.53
CA VAL A 210 -7.01 9.72 -11.55
C VAL A 210 -5.56 10.17 -11.36
N SER A 211 -5.28 11.47 -11.47
CA SER A 211 -3.96 12.03 -11.21
C SER A 211 -3.99 13.54 -10.96
N VAL A 212 -2.99 14.01 -10.21
CA VAL A 212 -2.66 15.42 -10.01
C VAL A 212 -1.16 15.59 -10.12
N ILE A 213 -0.71 16.56 -10.92
CA ILE A 213 0.70 16.95 -10.99
C ILE A 213 0.85 18.46 -10.90
N SER A 214 1.91 18.96 -10.27
CA SER A 214 2.12 20.39 -10.08
C SER A 214 3.60 20.79 -10.18
N ALA A 215 3.83 22.06 -10.51
CA ALA A 215 5.14 22.70 -10.52
C ALA A 215 5.09 24.06 -9.80
N VAL A 216 6.14 24.38 -9.05
CA VAL A 216 6.26 25.63 -8.28
C VAL A 216 7.71 26.14 -8.27
N PRO A 217 7.97 27.44 -8.42
CA PRO A 217 9.33 27.99 -8.35
C PRO A 217 9.91 27.89 -6.93
N THR A 218 11.16 27.46 -6.84
CA THR A 218 11.93 27.40 -5.58
C THR A 218 12.40 28.79 -5.13
N GLY A 219 12.96 28.90 -3.92
CA GLY A 219 13.56 30.15 -3.38
C GLY A 219 14.60 30.81 -4.29
N HIS A 220 15.13 30.10 -5.29
CA HIS A 220 16.08 30.60 -6.29
C HIS A 220 15.40 30.99 -7.61
N ARG A 221 14.47 31.95 -7.57
CA ARG A 221 13.76 32.41 -8.79
C ARG A 221 14.73 32.92 -9.85
N GLU A 222 15.81 33.56 -9.43
CA GLU A 222 16.88 34.05 -10.30
C GLU A 222 17.62 32.94 -11.07
N LYS A 223 17.52 31.69 -10.61
CA LYS A 223 18.12 30.52 -11.26
C LYS A 223 17.13 29.73 -12.11
N ASP A 224 15.88 30.16 -12.20
CA ASP A 224 14.81 29.48 -12.94
C ASP A 224 14.60 28.04 -12.47
N PHE A 225 14.61 27.83 -11.15
CA PHE A 225 14.47 26.51 -10.53
C PHE A 225 13.02 26.23 -10.14
N TYR A 226 12.47 25.11 -10.66
CA TYR A 226 11.12 24.66 -10.38
C TYR A 226 11.13 23.32 -9.66
N LYS A 227 10.33 23.19 -8.61
CA LYS A 227 10.05 21.93 -7.95
C LYS A 227 8.81 21.32 -8.58
N ILE A 228 8.90 20.05 -8.95
CA ILE A 228 7.75 19.28 -9.43
C ILE A 228 7.13 18.56 -8.23
N CYS A 229 5.99 19.07 -7.76
CA CYS A 229 5.24 18.51 -6.64
C CYS A 229 3.84 19.11 -6.48
N PRO A 230 2.86 18.35 -5.95
CA PRO A 230 2.89 16.89 -5.84
C PRO A 230 2.77 16.20 -7.21
N LEU A 231 3.05 14.89 -7.26
CA LEU A 231 2.62 13.99 -8.31
C LEU A 231 1.87 12.82 -7.64
N PHE A 232 0.57 12.75 -7.83
CA PHE A 232 -0.31 11.67 -7.38
C PHE A 232 -0.93 11.03 -8.62
N ALA A 233 -0.97 9.70 -8.68
CA ALA A 233 -1.53 8.99 -9.82
C ALA A 233 -1.93 7.55 -9.47
N ASN A 234 -3.08 7.12 -9.98
CA ASN A 234 -3.65 5.80 -9.68
C ASN A 234 -2.84 4.64 -10.31
N SER A 235 -2.07 4.88 -11.38
CA SER A 235 -1.19 3.89 -12.02
C SER A 235 0.14 4.51 -12.48
N ASN A 236 1.08 3.69 -12.95
CA ASN A 236 2.36 4.19 -13.47
C ASN A 236 2.19 4.87 -14.82
N ASP A 237 1.37 4.31 -15.71
CA ASP A 237 1.08 4.88 -17.02
C ASP A 237 0.43 6.26 -16.89
N ILE A 238 -0.50 6.40 -15.94
CA ILE A 238 -1.14 7.68 -15.63
C ILE A 238 -0.12 8.69 -15.07
N ALA A 239 0.84 8.23 -14.25
CA ALA A 239 1.90 9.09 -13.72
C ALA A 239 2.80 9.62 -14.85
N PHE A 240 3.25 8.74 -15.75
CA PHE A 240 4.08 9.13 -16.89
C PHE A 240 3.32 9.99 -17.90
N HIS A 241 2.03 9.74 -18.12
CA HIS A 241 1.18 10.60 -18.93
C HIS A 241 1.08 12.01 -18.32
N ALA A 242 0.82 12.11 -17.01
CA ALA A 242 0.77 13.39 -16.31
C ALA A 242 2.11 14.14 -16.37
N MET A 243 3.23 13.42 -16.20
CA MET A 243 4.57 13.97 -16.37
C MET A 243 4.81 14.47 -17.78
N LYS A 244 4.37 13.74 -18.81
CA LYS A 244 4.47 14.15 -20.21
C LYS A 244 3.72 15.46 -20.47
N VAL A 245 2.47 15.55 -20.04
CA VAL A 245 1.66 16.77 -20.18
C VAL A 245 2.32 17.94 -19.44
N LEU A 246 2.80 17.74 -18.21
CA LEU A 246 3.50 18.79 -17.49
C LEU A 246 4.82 19.17 -18.18
N SER A 247 5.51 18.22 -18.79
CA SER A 247 6.77 18.48 -19.52
C SER A 247 6.56 19.42 -20.70
N ASP A 248 5.43 19.30 -21.42
CA ASP A 248 5.08 20.20 -22.50
C ASP A 248 4.83 21.63 -21.97
N VAL A 249 4.06 21.75 -20.89
CA VAL A 249 3.78 23.04 -20.22
C VAL A 249 5.07 23.70 -19.74
N MET A 250 5.94 22.93 -19.08
CA MET A 250 7.21 23.45 -18.56
C MET A 250 8.17 23.82 -19.68
N PHE A 251 8.20 23.07 -20.78
CA PHE A 251 9.06 23.39 -21.92
C PHE A 251 8.58 24.63 -22.68
N GLU A 252 7.27 24.81 -22.83
CA GLU A 252 6.69 25.99 -23.47
C GLU A 252 6.90 27.26 -22.62
N LYS A 253 6.60 27.20 -21.32
CA LYS A 253 6.60 28.38 -20.45
C LYS A 253 7.97 28.69 -19.84
N HIS A 254 8.75 27.66 -19.57
CA HIS A 254 10.02 27.73 -18.83
C HIS A 254 11.10 26.86 -19.49
N PRO A 255 11.47 27.11 -20.77
CA PRO A 255 12.35 26.24 -21.54
C PRO A 255 13.75 26.07 -20.95
N ASN A 256 14.22 27.09 -20.19
CA ASN A 256 15.54 27.11 -19.57
C ASN A 256 15.53 26.66 -18.11
N ALA A 257 14.37 26.30 -17.56
CA ALA A 257 14.26 25.96 -16.17
C ALA A 257 15.00 24.67 -15.82
N THR A 258 15.53 24.63 -14.61
CA THR A 258 15.93 23.38 -13.97
C THR A 258 14.78 22.86 -13.13
N LEU A 259 14.33 21.65 -13.45
CA LEU A 259 13.27 20.96 -12.75
C LEU A 259 13.88 20.06 -11.66
N ILE A 260 13.32 20.15 -10.47
CA ILE A 260 13.77 19.44 -9.27
C ILE A 260 12.66 18.51 -8.80
N PHE A 261 12.91 17.22 -8.84
CA PHE A 261 11.98 16.19 -8.41
C PHE A 261 12.42 15.68 -7.05
N HIS A 262 11.54 15.77 -6.06
CA HIS A 262 11.81 15.26 -4.72
C HIS A 262 11.12 13.92 -4.54
N LEU A 263 11.91 12.85 -4.40
CA LEU A 263 11.41 11.51 -4.13
C LEU A 263 11.59 11.17 -2.66
N VAL A 264 10.50 10.79 -2.00
CA VAL A 264 10.52 10.32 -0.62
C VAL A 264 10.74 8.81 -0.66
N ASN A 265 11.82 8.33 -0.04
CA ASN A 265 12.15 6.92 0.07
C ASN A 265 11.25 6.26 1.13
N ILE A 266 10.00 6.02 0.73
CA ILE A 266 9.07 5.16 1.44
C ILE A 266 9.13 3.76 0.80
N PRO A 267 9.03 2.68 1.60
CA PRO A 267 9.06 1.30 1.11
C PRO A 267 7.99 1.00 0.03
N ASP A 268 6.93 1.81 -0.04
CA ASP A 268 5.79 1.64 -0.92
C ASP A 268 5.67 2.77 -1.96
N GLY A 269 5.48 2.43 -3.24
CA GLY A 269 5.03 3.36 -4.28
C GLY A 269 6.07 3.97 -5.24
N SER A 270 5.84 5.24 -5.62
CA SER A 270 6.42 5.96 -6.76
C SER A 270 7.94 6.19 -6.72
N PHE A 271 8.58 5.96 -5.55
CA PHE A 271 10.03 6.07 -5.40
C PHE A 271 10.75 5.16 -6.39
N ASN A 272 10.45 3.86 -6.41
CA ASN A 272 11.17 2.89 -7.26
C ASN A 272 10.94 3.13 -8.75
N VAL A 273 9.72 3.49 -9.14
CA VAL A 273 9.36 3.79 -10.54
C VAL A 273 10.10 5.02 -11.04
N LEU A 274 10.06 6.13 -10.30
CA LEU A 274 10.70 7.37 -10.71
C LEU A 274 12.22 7.31 -10.51
N HIS A 275 12.71 6.63 -9.48
CA HIS A 275 14.14 6.36 -9.27
C HIS A 275 14.71 5.57 -10.45
N LYS A 276 14.03 4.50 -10.90
CA LYS A 276 14.41 3.76 -12.11
C LYS A 276 14.43 4.67 -13.34
N PHE A 277 13.38 5.46 -13.56
CA PHE A 277 13.30 6.41 -14.66
C PHE A 277 14.51 7.36 -14.68
N PHE A 278 14.85 7.98 -13.55
CA PHE A 278 16.00 8.89 -13.49
C PHE A 278 17.35 8.16 -13.65
N LYS A 279 17.46 6.94 -13.13
CA LYS A 279 18.65 6.10 -13.31
C LYS A 279 18.86 5.72 -14.77
N ASP A 280 17.80 5.35 -15.48
CA ASP A 280 17.86 5.02 -16.91
C ASP A 280 18.28 6.23 -17.76
N LEU A 281 18.07 7.45 -17.26
CA LEU A 281 18.58 8.70 -17.83
C LEU A 281 20.00 9.09 -17.36
N ASN A 282 20.67 8.24 -16.58
CA ASN A 282 21.97 8.52 -15.94
C ASN A 282 21.98 9.78 -15.06
N ILE A 283 20.84 10.12 -14.44
CA ILE A 283 20.74 11.25 -13.51
C ILE A 283 21.07 10.74 -12.10
N THR A 284 22.08 11.35 -11.48
CA THR A 284 22.46 11.02 -10.09
C THR A 284 21.61 11.80 -9.10
N ALA A 285 21.08 11.09 -8.10
CA ALA A 285 20.34 11.70 -7.00
C ALA A 285 21.25 12.51 -6.06
N GLY A 286 20.79 13.68 -5.65
CA GLY A 286 21.26 14.33 -4.43
C GLY A 286 20.42 13.92 -3.22
N ILE A 287 20.94 14.05 -2.01
CA ILE A 287 20.16 13.84 -0.78
C ILE A 287 19.76 15.20 -0.21
N SER A 288 18.45 15.48 -0.18
CA SER A 288 17.89 16.72 0.38
C SER A 288 17.74 16.66 1.89
N GLY A 289 17.45 15.49 2.45
CA GLY A 289 17.33 15.33 3.90
C GLY A 289 16.80 13.98 4.34
N ILE A 290 16.66 13.81 5.64
CA ILE A 290 16.04 12.64 6.28
C ILE A 290 14.92 13.13 7.19
N THR A 291 13.77 12.45 7.13
CA THR A 291 12.66 12.72 8.04
C THR A 291 12.99 12.06 9.37
N LEU A 292 12.75 12.74 10.50
CA LEU A 292 13.01 12.23 11.84
C LEU A 292 11.77 12.44 12.72
N TYR A 293 11.51 11.49 13.62
CA TYR A 293 10.35 11.51 14.51
C TYR A 293 10.75 11.38 15.99
N ASN A 294 9.94 11.92 16.89
CA ASN A 294 10.08 11.68 18.34
C ASN A 294 9.54 10.30 18.77
N ASN A 295 8.65 9.71 17.98
CA ASN A 295 8.06 8.40 18.21
C ASN A 295 7.65 7.78 16.87
N ASP A 296 7.32 6.49 16.86
CA ASP A 296 6.84 5.80 15.66
C ASP A 296 5.62 6.53 15.08
N TYR A 297 5.68 6.80 13.78
CA TYR A 297 4.63 7.50 13.06
C TYR A 297 4.32 6.74 11.77
N PRO A 298 3.25 5.93 11.72
CA PRO A 298 2.89 5.26 10.50
C PRO A 298 2.49 6.31 9.45
N PRO A 299 2.89 6.13 8.18
CA PRO A 299 2.40 6.98 7.13
C PRO A 299 0.87 6.91 7.04
N LYS A 300 0.25 8.04 6.67
CA LYS A 300 -1.20 8.19 6.51
C LYS A 300 -1.56 8.33 5.04
N GLY A 301 -2.76 7.85 4.68
CA GLY A 301 -3.28 7.89 3.32
C GLY A 301 -3.09 6.58 2.56
N ASP A 302 -3.61 6.52 1.34
CA ASP A 302 -3.43 5.37 0.46
C ASP A 302 -2.01 5.32 -0.10
N LEU A 303 -1.12 4.61 0.61
CA LEU A 303 0.20 4.24 0.11
C LEU A 303 0.16 2.97 -0.75
N ASN A 304 -1.01 2.35 -0.97
CA ASN A 304 -1.15 1.00 -1.54
C ASN A 304 -0.95 0.97 -3.06
N LYS A 305 0.16 1.53 -3.55
CA LYS A 305 0.89 0.83 -4.60
C LYS A 305 1.85 -0.11 -3.89
N PRO A 306 1.75 -1.44 -4.11
CA PRO A 306 2.55 -2.43 -3.40
C PRO A 306 4.04 -2.03 -3.35
N SER A 307 4.75 -2.28 -2.24
CA SER A 307 6.22 -2.14 -2.18
C SER A 307 6.88 -2.79 -3.39
N LEU A 308 8.09 -2.37 -3.77
CA LEU A 308 8.82 -3.08 -4.83
C LEU A 308 8.96 -4.56 -4.47
N GLU A 309 9.21 -4.87 -3.19
CA GLU A 309 9.23 -6.22 -2.68
C GLU A 309 7.88 -6.93 -2.87
N THR A 310 6.74 -6.28 -2.59
CA THR A 310 5.39 -6.83 -2.81
C THR A 310 5.07 -6.98 -4.29
N MET A 311 5.54 -6.07 -5.17
CA MET A 311 5.38 -6.17 -6.62
C MET A 311 6.21 -7.29 -7.22
N GLU A 312 7.49 -7.38 -6.83
CA GLU A 312 8.40 -8.46 -7.23
C GLU A 312 7.93 -9.80 -6.67
N TRP A 313 7.41 -9.82 -5.45
CA TRP A 313 6.77 -10.98 -4.85
C TRP A 313 5.52 -11.40 -5.61
N LYS A 314 4.60 -10.48 -5.90
CA LYS A 314 3.39 -10.76 -6.68
C LYS A 314 3.77 -11.28 -8.07
N HIS A 315 4.78 -10.69 -8.70
CA HIS A 315 5.32 -11.20 -9.96
C HIS A 315 5.85 -12.62 -9.81
N MET A 316 6.70 -12.89 -8.81
CA MET A 316 7.23 -14.23 -8.53
C MET A 316 6.12 -15.25 -8.27
N VAL A 317 5.14 -14.92 -7.44
CA VAL A 317 3.96 -15.76 -7.17
C VAL A 317 3.21 -16.02 -8.46
N ASN A 318 2.98 -15.02 -9.32
CA ASN A 318 2.23 -15.23 -10.56
C ASN A 318 3.02 -15.97 -11.66
N THR A 319 4.35 -15.92 -11.65
CA THR A 319 5.20 -16.57 -12.66
C THR A 319 5.54 -18.03 -12.36
N GLU A 320 5.57 -18.39 -11.08
CA GLU A 320 5.83 -19.77 -10.67
C GLU A 320 4.51 -20.56 -10.74
N GLU A 321 4.56 -21.82 -11.16
CA GLU A 321 3.35 -22.63 -11.33
C GLU A 321 2.83 -23.15 -9.98
N TRP A 322 2.18 -22.28 -9.20
CA TRP A 322 1.50 -22.68 -7.96
C TRP A 322 0.12 -23.23 -8.28
N LEU A 323 -0.02 -24.53 -8.10
CA LEU A 323 -1.29 -25.24 -8.27
C LEU A 323 -2.21 -25.05 -7.06
N SER A 324 -2.27 -23.90 -6.41
CA SER A 324 -3.22 -23.64 -5.30
C SER A 324 -3.63 -22.18 -5.19
N ASP A 325 -2.85 -21.29 -5.76
CA ASP A 325 -2.96 -19.86 -5.49
C ASP A 325 -3.84 -19.15 -6.52
N ASP A 326 -4.39 -18.03 -6.10
CA ASP A 326 -5.22 -17.18 -6.93
C ASP A 326 -4.89 -15.70 -6.71
N ASN A 327 -5.37 -14.83 -7.61
CA ASN A 327 -5.02 -13.41 -7.59
C ASN A 327 -5.42 -12.71 -6.28
N SER A 328 -6.50 -13.17 -5.64
CA SER A 328 -6.97 -12.57 -4.40
C SER A 328 -5.87 -12.60 -3.35
N VAL A 329 -5.13 -13.70 -3.22
CA VAL A 329 -4.09 -13.86 -2.20
C VAL A 329 -3.05 -12.75 -2.29
N THR A 330 -2.57 -12.44 -3.50
CA THR A 330 -1.54 -11.42 -3.69
C THR A 330 -2.04 -9.99 -3.43
N ASP A 331 -3.34 -9.75 -3.61
CA ASP A 331 -3.96 -8.45 -3.36
C ASP A 331 -4.43 -8.29 -1.90
N LEU A 332 -4.79 -9.39 -1.24
CA LEU A 332 -5.32 -9.41 0.13
C LEU A 332 -4.23 -9.33 1.19
N LEU A 333 -3.18 -10.16 1.06
CA LEU A 333 -2.20 -10.35 2.13
C LEU A 333 -1.55 -9.04 2.61
N PRO A 334 -1.15 -8.09 1.76
CA PRO A 334 -0.59 -6.82 2.22
C PRO A 334 -1.56 -6.00 3.09
N SER A 335 -2.87 -6.24 2.98
CA SER A 335 -3.92 -5.48 3.68
C SER A 335 -4.40 -6.13 4.98
N LEU A 336 -4.08 -7.41 5.24
CA LEU A 336 -4.53 -8.11 6.44
C LEU A 336 -3.65 -7.79 7.64
N LYS A 337 -4.28 -7.51 8.80
CA LYS A 337 -3.56 -7.26 10.05
C LYS A 337 -2.85 -8.49 10.60
N SER A 338 -3.32 -9.68 10.22
CA SER A 338 -2.71 -10.95 10.60
C SER A 338 -1.44 -11.25 9.80
N THR A 339 -1.21 -10.60 8.65
CA THR A 339 -0.05 -10.88 7.80
C THR A 339 1.24 -10.44 8.46
N ARG A 340 2.23 -11.31 8.37
CA ARG A 340 3.63 -11.06 8.71
C ARG A 340 4.52 -11.58 7.59
N SER A 341 5.70 -11.01 7.50
CA SER A 341 6.66 -11.42 6.49
C SER A 341 8.10 -11.16 6.92
N VAL A 342 9.02 -11.94 6.33
CA VAL A 342 10.46 -11.70 6.33
C VAL A 342 10.91 -11.62 4.89
N TRP A 343 11.67 -10.59 4.56
CA TRP A 343 12.20 -10.34 3.22
C TRP A 343 13.73 -10.38 3.24
N ALA A 344 14.32 -11.07 2.28
CA ALA A 344 15.71 -10.84 1.89
C ALA A 344 15.75 -9.95 0.67
N VAL A 345 16.60 -8.94 0.71
CA VAL A 345 16.83 -8.00 -0.39
C VAL A 345 18.32 -7.84 -0.65
N THR A 346 18.65 -7.44 -1.86
CA THR A 346 20.03 -7.09 -2.21
C THR A 346 20.51 -5.88 -1.40
N LYS A 347 21.83 -5.79 -1.15
CA LYS A 347 22.45 -4.64 -0.44
C LYS A 347 22.71 -3.44 -1.36
N THR A 348 22.26 -3.49 -2.61
CA THR A 348 22.38 -2.36 -3.54
C THR A 348 21.36 -1.28 -3.17
N SER A 349 21.52 -0.08 -3.72
CA SER A 349 20.56 1.01 -3.53
C SER A 349 19.15 0.66 -4.01
N GLU A 350 19.01 -0.30 -4.92
CA GLU A 350 17.73 -0.74 -5.50
C GLU A 350 16.97 -1.73 -4.60
N ARG A 351 17.66 -2.39 -3.65
CA ARG A 351 17.05 -3.35 -2.71
C ARG A 351 16.15 -4.41 -3.35
N ASN A 352 16.47 -4.88 -4.55
CA ASN A 352 15.71 -5.94 -5.25
C ASN A 352 15.49 -7.16 -4.34
N MET A 353 14.29 -7.72 -4.40
CA MET A 353 13.88 -8.91 -3.67
C MET A 353 14.74 -10.11 -4.07
N VAL A 354 15.22 -10.81 -3.05
CA VAL A 354 15.95 -12.08 -3.18
C VAL A 354 15.04 -13.26 -2.84
N GLY A 355 14.20 -13.11 -1.81
CA GLY A 355 13.26 -14.12 -1.37
C GLY A 355 12.46 -13.66 -0.15
N SER A 356 11.47 -14.45 0.25
CA SER A 356 10.60 -14.13 1.37
C SER A 356 10.03 -15.35 2.08
N VAL A 357 9.57 -15.12 3.30
CA VAL A 357 8.63 -15.99 4.02
C VAL A 357 7.44 -15.15 4.44
N VAL A 358 6.21 -15.59 4.16
CA VAL A 358 4.96 -14.88 4.50
C VAL A 358 4.01 -15.83 5.22
N TRP A 359 3.41 -15.36 6.30
CA TRP A 359 2.44 -16.10 7.11
C TRP A 359 1.34 -15.21 7.67
N ASN A 360 0.20 -15.80 8.04
CA ASN A 360 -0.80 -15.13 8.88
C ASN A 360 -0.78 -15.69 10.30
N GLU A 361 -1.03 -14.80 11.26
CA GLU A 361 -1.18 -15.14 12.67
C GLU A 361 -2.65 -15.12 13.07
N TYR A 362 -3.12 -16.23 13.64
CA TYR A 362 -4.42 -16.36 14.31
C TYR A 362 -4.21 -16.62 15.80
N ASP A 363 -5.28 -16.72 16.58
CA ASP A 363 -5.17 -16.90 18.04
C ASP A 363 -4.43 -18.18 18.44
N ASP A 364 -4.61 -19.25 17.68
CA ASP A 364 -4.14 -20.61 18.00
C ASP A 364 -3.13 -21.19 16.99
N ILE A 365 -3.05 -20.61 15.78
CA ILE A 365 -2.24 -21.13 14.68
C ILE A 365 -1.55 -20.00 13.91
N CYS A 366 -0.35 -20.29 13.40
CA CYS A 366 0.35 -19.49 12.40
C CYS A 366 0.40 -20.26 11.09
N PHE A 367 -0.21 -19.74 10.03
CA PHE A 367 -0.28 -20.44 8.74
C PHE A 367 0.64 -19.78 7.72
N LEU A 368 1.70 -20.49 7.34
CA LEU A 368 2.72 -20.05 6.39
C LEU A 368 2.32 -20.50 4.98
N GLY A 369 2.06 -19.53 4.10
CA GLY A 369 1.67 -19.80 2.72
C GLY A 369 2.80 -19.64 1.72
N PHE A 370 3.78 -18.77 1.98
CA PHE A 370 4.86 -18.52 1.01
C PHE A 370 6.24 -18.67 1.64
N TYR A 371 7.06 -19.49 1.01
CA TYR A 371 8.51 -19.53 1.20
C TYR A 371 9.18 -19.52 -0.17
N LEU A 372 9.64 -18.34 -0.57
CA LEU A 372 10.02 -18.04 -1.95
C LEU A 372 11.48 -17.59 -2.02
N LEU A 373 12.13 -17.95 -3.13
CA LEU A 373 13.48 -17.52 -3.44
C LEU A 373 13.59 -17.37 -4.96
N ALA A 374 14.09 -16.23 -5.43
CA ALA A 374 14.25 -15.99 -6.86
C ALA A 374 15.19 -17.07 -7.45
N PRO A 375 14.92 -17.57 -8.67
CA PRO A 375 15.63 -18.72 -9.23
C PRO A 375 17.16 -18.64 -9.16
N GLU A 376 17.73 -17.48 -9.44
CA GLU A 376 19.16 -17.20 -9.45
C GLU A 376 19.81 -17.24 -8.04
N TYR A 377 19.03 -17.24 -6.97
CA TYR A 377 19.51 -17.32 -5.59
C TYR A 377 19.33 -18.71 -4.96
N ARG A 378 18.65 -19.64 -5.63
CA ARG A 378 18.43 -21.01 -5.16
C ARG A 378 19.76 -21.76 -4.99
N GLY A 379 19.81 -22.64 -3.99
CA GLY A 379 21.00 -23.43 -3.65
C GLY A 379 22.13 -22.67 -2.93
N LYS A 380 22.01 -21.34 -2.72
CA LYS A 380 23.05 -20.51 -2.07
C LYS A 380 22.93 -20.41 -0.54
N GLY A 381 22.08 -21.22 0.09
CA GLY A 381 21.82 -21.18 1.54
C GLY A 381 20.98 -20.01 2.05
N ILE A 382 20.69 -19.01 1.21
CA ILE A 382 19.93 -17.79 1.58
C ILE A 382 18.55 -18.15 2.13
N GLY A 383 17.84 -19.08 1.47
CA GLY A 383 16.52 -19.50 1.92
C GLY A 383 16.51 -20.02 3.36
N SER A 384 17.56 -20.71 3.82
CA SER A 384 17.63 -21.19 5.21
C SER A 384 17.78 -20.04 6.21
N VAL A 385 18.49 -18.97 5.82
CA VAL A 385 18.63 -17.77 6.66
C VAL A 385 17.31 -17.05 6.82
N ILE A 386 16.55 -16.86 5.72
CA ILE A 386 15.23 -16.22 5.76
C ILE A 386 14.27 -17.05 6.62
N TRP A 387 14.28 -18.37 6.42
CA TRP A 387 13.47 -19.30 7.20
C TRP A 387 13.76 -19.19 8.70
N GLN A 388 15.03 -19.22 9.11
CA GLN A 388 15.42 -19.08 10.52
C GLN A 388 14.94 -17.77 11.14
N HIS A 389 15.00 -16.65 10.40
CA HIS A 389 14.47 -15.36 10.86
C HIS A 389 12.95 -15.41 11.03
N ALA A 390 12.22 -16.00 10.08
CA ALA A 390 10.78 -16.18 10.20
C ALA A 390 10.43 -17.05 11.42
N MET A 391 11.10 -18.19 11.59
CA MET A 391 10.90 -19.07 12.75
C MET A 391 11.23 -18.40 14.09
N ALA A 392 12.12 -17.41 14.12
CA ALA A 392 12.42 -16.63 15.32
C ALA A 392 11.31 -15.61 15.65
N MET A 393 10.57 -15.14 14.64
CA MET A 393 9.45 -14.20 14.80
C MET A 393 8.12 -14.88 15.09
N ILE A 394 7.92 -16.11 14.59
CA ILE A 394 6.67 -16.85 14.79
C ILE A 394 6.49 -17.19 16.28
N PRO A 395 5.35 -16.81 16.89
CA PRO A 395 5.05 -17.13 18.29
C PRO A 395 5.11 -18.63 18.56
N LYS A 396 5.80 -19.01 19.64
CA LYS A 396 6.06 -20.42 19.99
C LYS A 396 4.91 -21.10 20.74
N ASP A 397 3.95 -20.31 21.20
CA ASP A 397 2.72 -20.73 21.85
C ASP A 397 1.61 -21.11 20.86
N LYS A 398 1.82 -20.90 19.56
CA LYS A 398 0.88 -21.22 18.48
C LYS A 398 1.38 -22.40 17.65
N VAL A 399 0.46 -23.18 17.10
CA VAL A 399 0.83 -24.22 16.14
C VAL A 399 1.27 -23.54 14.83
N LEU A 400 2.49 -23.80 14.38
CA LEU A 400 2.91 -23.50 13.01
C LEU A 400 2.32 -24.55 12.05
N ALA A 401 1.72 -24.09 10.96
CA ALA A 401 1.23 -24.93 9.88
C ALA A 401 1.59 -24.34 8.50
N LEU A 402 1.72 -25.21 7.51
CA LEU A 402 1.97 -24.83 6.11
C LEU A 402 1.45 -25.88 5.14
N ARG A 403 1.32 -25.53 3.86
CA ARG A 403 1.10 -26.51 2.78
C ARG A 403 2.39 -26.74 2.01
N GLY A 404 2.93 -27.95 2.14
CA GLY A 404 4.14 -28.36 1.44
C GLY A 404 3.80 -28.96 0.08
N VAL A 405 4.36 -28.38 -0.99
CA VAL A 405 4.50 -29.10 -2.27
C VAL A 405 5.34 -30.35 -2.04
N LEU A 406 5.03 -31.45 -2.74
CA LEU A 406 5.54 -32.80 -2.41
C LEU A 406 7.08 -32.88 -2.33
N ASN A 407 7.80 -32.14 -3.17
CA ASN A 407 9.26 -32.12 -3.17
C ASN A 407 9.86 -31.40 -1.95
N MET A 408 9.11 -30.52 -1.29
CA MET A 408 9.54 -29.75 -0.12
C MET A 408 9.10 -30.39 1.20
N VAL A 409 8.11 -31.29 1.19
CA VAL A 409 7.60 -31.98 2.39
C VAL A 409 8.72 -32.61 3.22
N PRO A 410 9.67 -33.40 2.67
CA PRO A 410 10.74 -33.97 3.49
C PRO A 410 11.59 -32.91 4.21
N LYS A 411 11.80 -31.74 3.58
CA LYS A 411 12.59 -30.65 4.14
C LYS A 411 11.86 -29.98 5.31
N TYR A 412 10.56 -29.74 5.18
CA TYR A 412 9.77 -29.14 6.26
C TYR A 412 9.62 -30.10 7.46
N LYS A 413 9.37 -31.39 7.19
CA LYS A 413 9.23 -32.41 8.23
C LYS A 413 10.51 -32.68 9.03
N ALA A 414 11.67 -32.46 8.43
CA ALA A 414 12.95 -32.63 9.11
C ALA A 414 13.21 -31.57 10.20
N HIS A 415 12.40 -30.50 10.26
CA HIS A 415 12.59 -29.37 11.14
C HIS A 415 11.30 -28.98 11.85
N ASP A 416 10.61 -27.95 11.36
CA ASP A 416 9.62 -27.19 12.14
C ASP A 416 8.19 -27.70 12.00
N THR A 417 7.90 -28.60 11.05
CA THR A 417 6.54 -29.14 10.84
C THR A 417 6.52 -30.67 10.61
N PRO A 418 6.85 -31.49 11.63
CA PRO A 418 7.00 -32.94 11.47
C PRO A 418 5.67 -33.71 11.36
N VAL A 419 4.53 -33.09 11.72
CA VAL A 419 3.22 -33.76 11.80
C VAL A 419 2.49 -33.65 10.46
N ASP A 420 2.04 -34.79 9.92
CA ASP A 420 1.24 -34.82 8.70
C ASP A 420 -0.20 -34.41 8.96
N GLY A 421 -0.70 -33.53 8.09
CA GLY A 421 -2.09 -33.15 7.96
C GLY A 421 -2.74 -33.72 6.71
N PRO A 422 -3.90 -33.17 6.30
CA PRO A 422 -4.61 -33.66 5.14
C PRO A 422 -3.89 -33.34 3.81
N LEU A 423 -4.07 -34.25 2.85
CA LEU A 423 -3.66 -34.10 1.46
C LEU A 423 -4.56 -33.10 0.72
N LEU A 424 -3.98 -32.32 -0.19
CA LEU A 424 -4.71 -31.46 -1.11
C LEU A 424 -4.71 -32.09 -2.51
N GLU A 425 -5.88 -32.52 -2.97
CA GLU A 425 -6.09 -32.99 -4.33
C GLU A 425 -6.63 -31.86 -5.21
N ASN A 426 -6.18 -31.78 -6.46
CA ASN A 426 -6.71 -30.83 -7.44
C ASN A 426 -7.39 -31.52 -8.61
N PHE A 427 -8.46 -30.91 -9.10
CA PHE A 427 -9.22 -31.34 -10.28
C PHE A 427 -9.36 -30.18 -11.25
N ARG A 428 -9.37 -30.49 -12.54
CA ARG A 428 -9.51 -29.51 -13.62
C ARG A 428 -10.57 -29.96 -14.61
N ILE A 429 -11.44 -29.04 -15.00
CA ILE A 429 -12.56 -29.29 -15.92
C ILE A 429 -12.87 -28.00 -16.68
N SER A 430 -13.33 -28.07 -17.93
CA SER A 430 -13.77 -26.88 -18.66
C SER A 430 -15.11 -26.36 -18.13
N SER A 431 -15.40 -25.06 -18.25
CA SER A 431 -16.71 -24.49 -17.87
C SER A 431 -17.87 -25.22 -18.56
N ASN A 432 -17.72 -25.55 -19.85
CA ASN A 432 -18.72 -26.29 -20.63
C ASN A 432 -18.98 -27.68 -20.06
N ASP A 433 -17.93 -28.47 -19.82
CA ASP A 433 -18.06 -29.85 -19.32
C ASP A 433 -18.60 -29.85 -17.88
N PHE A 434 -18.21 -28.86 -17.08
CA PHE A 434 -18.70 -28.70 -15.70
C PHE A 434 -20.19 -28.39 -15.65
N HIS A 435 -20.64 -27.42 -16.44
CA HIS A 435 -22.06 -27.11 -16.56
C HIS A 435 -22.85 -28.32 -17.09
N ALA A 436 -22.37 -28.97 -18.16
CA ALA A 436 -23.01 -30.16 -18.72
C ALA A 436 -23.13 -31.31 -17.71
N ALA A 437 -22.10 -31.54 -16.89
CA ALA A 437 -22.12 -32.56 -15.85
C ALA A 437 -23.16 -32.29 -14.75
N LEU A 438 -23.50 -31.02 -14.51
CA LEU A 438 -24.43 -30.60 -13.46
C LEU A 438 -25.90 -30.49 -13.94
N MET A 439 -26.16 -30.57 -15.24
CA MET A 439 -27.52 -30.46 -15.80
C MET A 439 -28.50 -31.50 -15.25
N ASN A 440 -28.01 -32.71 -14.97
CA ASN A 440 -28.82 -33.81 -14.45
C ASN A 440 -29.01 -33.76 -12.93
N TYR A 441 -28.35 -32.85 -12.22
CA TYR A 441 -28.53 -32.68 -10.79
C TYR A 441 -29.79 -31.85 -10.49
N LYS A 442 -30.49 -32.27 -9.44
CA LYS A 442 -31.74 -31.67 -8.99
C LYS A 442 -31.53 -30.21 -8.62
N SER A 443 -32.33 -29.32 -9.20
CA SER A 443 -32.44 -27.95 -8.71
C SER A 443 -33.30 -27.94 -7.44
N LEU A 444 -32.83 -27.24 -6.42
CA LEU A 444 -33.56 -26.99 -5.19
C LEU A 444 -34.30 -25.65 -5.31
N ASP A 445 -35.36 -25.51 -4.52
CA ASP A 445 -36.13 -24.27 -4.38
C ASP A 445 -35.48 -23.43 -3.27
N LEU A 446 -34.37 -22.77 -3.60
CA LEU A 446 -33.59 -21.90 -2.73
C LEU A 446 -33.54 -20.49 -3.31
N THR A 447 -33.52 -19.49 -2.42
CA THR A 447 -33.25 -18.11 -2.81
C THR A 447 -31.74 -17.93 -2.92
N GLN A 448 -31.26 -17.30 -3.99
CA GLN A 448 -29.82 -17.02 -4.16
C GLN A 448 -29.59 -15.52 -4.31
N LYS A 449 -28.46 -15.04 -3.76
CA LYS A 449 -28.00 -13.66 -3.91
C LYS A 449 -26.49 -13.63 -4.12
N PHE A 450 -26.01 -12.71 -4.94
CA PHE A 450 -24.58 -12.44 -4.98
C PHE A 450 -24.13 -11.81 -3.66
N VAL A 451 -22.94 -12.18 -3.20
CA VAL A 451 -22.38 -11.68 -1.93
C VAL A 451 -22.26 -10.14 -1.96
N LYS A 452 -21.97 -9.55 -3.12
CA LYS A 452 -21.87 -8.10 -3.32
C LYS A 452 -23.20 -7.36 -3.16
N ASP A 453 -24.31 -8.06 -3.32
CA ASP A 453 -25.67 -7.50 -3.30
C ASP A 453 -26.39 -7.75 -1.96
N LEU A 454 -25.71 -8.32 -0.97
CA LEU A 454 -26.31 -8.59 0.34
C LEU A 454 -26.62 -7.30 1.09
N SER A 455 -27.78 -7.27 1.75
CA SER A 455 -28.06 -6.25 2.75
C SER A 455 -27.09 -6.37 3.94
N LYS A 456 -27.12 -5.38 4.83
CA LYS A 456 -26.31 -5.43 6.06
C LYS A 456 -26.68 -6.65 6.91
N GLU A 457 -27.97 -6.94 7.06
CA GLU A 457 -28.47 -8.06 7.84
C GLU A 457 -28.08 -9.41 7.22
N GLU A 458 -28.14 -9.49 5.88
CA GLU A 458 -27.75 -10.69 5.13
C GLU A 458 -26.23 -10.93 5.18
N TRP A 459 -25.43 -9.86 5.13
CA TRP A 459 -23.98 -9.93 5.31
C TRP A 459 -23.61 -10.50 6.69
N GLU A 460 -24.26 -10.03 7.76
CA GLU A 460 -24.05 -10.55 9.12
C GLU A 460 -24.46 -12.02 9.25
N GLN A 461 -25.53 -12.43 8.56
CA GLN A 461 -25.95 -13.84 8.53
C GLN A 461 -24.95 -14.71 7.77
N PHE A 462 -24.43 -14.21 6.65
CA PHE A 462 -23.36 -14.85 5.90
C PHE A 462 -22.10 -15.05 6.76
N LEU A 463 -21.65 -14.01 7.47
CA LEU A 463 -20.49 -14.11 8.38
C LEU A 463 -20.71 -15.15 9.48
N LYS A 464 -21.91 -15.19 10.09
CA LYS A 464 -22.25 -16.18 11.11
C LYS A 464 -22.25 -17.60 10.55
N TYR A 465 -22.78 -17.79 9.34
CA TYR A 465 -22.75 -19.08 8.67
C TYR A 465 -21.31 -19.53 8.42
N ASP A 466 -20.49 -18.66 7.83
CA ASP A 466 -19.08 -18.91 7.57
C ASP A 466 -18.30 -19.27 8.84
N GLN A 467 -18.48 -18.49 9.92
CA GLN A 467 -17.88 -18.77 11.21
C GLN A 467 -18.36 -20.09 11.82
N SER A 468 -19.62 -20.47 11.61
CA SER A 468 -20.15 -21.76 12.10
C SER A 468 -19.53 -22.95 11.37
N VAL A 469 -19.16 -22.78 10.10
CA VAL A 469 -18.51 -23.82 9.29
C VAL A 469 -17.02 -23.91 9.59
N THR A 470 -16.35 -22.77 9.74
CA THR A 470 -14.88 -22.68 9.89
C THR A 470 -14.40 -22.70 11.34
N GLY A 471 -15.30 -22.40 12.29
CA GLY A 471 -14.94 -22.16 13.69
C GLY A 471 -14.18 -20.85 13.91
N ARG A 472 -14.06 -19.98 12.90
CA ARG A 472 -13.18 -18.80 12.93
C ARG A 472 -13.91 -17.52 12.52
N ASP A 473 -13.56 -16.41 13.17
CA ASP A 473 -13.96 -15.09 12.69
C ASP A 473 -13.06 -14.70 11.50
N ARG A 474 -13.65 -14.68 10.31
CA ARG A 474 -12.97 -14.33 9.07
C ARG A 474 -13.49 -13.01 8.48
N HIS A 475 -14.15 -12.17 9.28
CA HIS A 475 -14.80 -10.95 8.81
C HIS A 475 -13.86 -10.03 8.01
N GLU A 476 -12.70 -9.68 8.56
CA GLU A 476 -11.74 -8.80 7.88
C GLU A 476 -11.32 -9.36 6.50
N PHE A 477 -11.06 -10.67 6.46
CA PHE A 477 -10.68 -11.37 5.22
C PHE A 477 -11.82 -11.37 4.20
N LEU A 478 -13.03 -11.76 4.61
CA LEU A 478 -14.20 -11.83 3.73
C LEU A 478 -14.66 -10.46 3.23
N GLU A 479 -14.52 -9.43 4.06
CA GLU A 479 -14.84 -8.06 3.67
C GLU A 479 -13.92 -7.57 2.55
N ILE A 480 -12.61 -7.79 2.66
CA ILE A 480 -11.70 -7.45 1.57
C ILE A 480 -11.97 -8.34 0.35
N TYR A 481 -12.08 -9.67 0.55
CA TYR A 481 -12.26 -10.64 -0.52
C TYR A 481 -13.49 -10.35 -1.38
N PHE A 482 -14.66 -10.13 -0.77
CA PHE A 482 -15.91 -9.97 -1.53
C PHE A 482 -16.30 -8.53 -1.81
N LYS A 483 -15.92 -7.55 -0.97
CA LYS A 483 -16.34 -6.15 -1.17
C LYS A 483 -15.29 -5.25 -1.79
N LYS A 484 -13.99 -5.59 -1.72
CA LYS A 484 -12.90 -4.77 -2.29
C LYS A 484 -12.30 -5.35 -3.57
N LEU A 485 -12.39 -6.66 -3.78
CA LEU A 485 -11.89 -7.28 -5.01
C LEU A 485 -13.02 -7.40 -6.04
N ASP A 486 -12.89 -6.67 -7.14
CA ASP A 486 -13.95 -6.61 -8.15
C ASP A 486 -14.10 -7.91 -8.95
N TYR A 487 -13.04 -8.71 -9.02
CA TYR A 487 -12.97 -9.94 -9.79
C TYR A 487 -13.36 -11.22 -9.03
N THR A 488 -13.74 -11.11 -7.75
CA THR A 488 -14.28 -12.24 -6.98
C THR A 488 -15.79 -12.31 -7.17
N PHE A 489 -16.29 -13.54 -7.27
CA PHE A 489 -17.70 -13.84 -7.39
C PHE A 489 -18.11 -14.73 -6.24
N GLY A 490 -19.20 -14.41 -5.55
CA GLY A 490 -19.74 -15.25 -4.49
C GLY A 490 -21.25 -15.28 -4.56
N ILE A 491 -21.85 -16.44 -4.31
CA ILE A 491 -23.29 -16.63 -4.24
C ILE A 491 -23.62 -17.27 -2.89
N VAL A 492 -24.59 -16.68 -2.19
CA VAL A 492 -25.16 -17.21 -0.95
C VAL A 492 -26.56 -17.74 -1.23
N PHE A 493 -26.88 -18.89 -0.65
CA PHE A 493 -28.17 -19.57 -0.80
C PHE A 493 -28.92 -19.61 0.52
N TYR A 494 -30.22 -19.33 0.45
CA TYR A 494 -31.14 -19.31 1.57
C TYR A 494 -32.27 -20.31 1.38
N ASP A 495 -32.63 -21.00 2.45
CA ASP A 495 -33.83 -21.85 2.46
C ASP A 495 -35.13 -21.02 2.60
N LYS A 496 -36.27 -21.70 2.68
CA LYS A 496 -37.59 -21.07 2.81
C LYS A 496 -37.83 -20.34 4.13
N THR A 497 -36.91 -20.50 5.09
CA THR A 497 -36.93 -19.83 6.38
C THR A 497 -35.91 -18.70 6.46
N ASP A 498 -35.38 -18.27 5.30
CA ASP A 498 -34.34 -17.26 5.15
C ASP A 498 -33.04 -17.61 5.90
N ASN A 499 -32.76 -18.90 6.12
CA ASN A 499 -31.50 -19.33 6.72
C ASN A 499 -30.46 -19.60 5.62
N ASN A 500 -29.24 -19.08 5.80
CA ASN A 500 -28.13 -19.41 4.92
C ASN A 500 -27.82 -20.92 5.01
N VAL A 501 -27.82 -21.59 3.86
CA VAL A 501 -27.59 -23.03 3.73
C VAL A 501 -26.40 -23.40 2.87
N SER A 502 -25.84 -22.45 2.12
CA SER A 502 -24.67 -22.67 1.26
C SER A 502 -24.03 -21.36 0.82
N VAL A 503 -22.71 -21.38 0.63
CA VAL A 503 -21.94 -20.34 -0.08
C VAL A 503 -21.02 -21.01 -1.09
N ILE A 504 -20.97 -20.45 -2.29
CA ILE A 504 -19.99 -20.84 -3.32
C ILE A 504 -19.34 -19.60 -3.93
N SER A 505 -18.07 -19.70 -4.32
CA SER A 505 -17.35 -18.61 -4.97
C SER A 505 -16.46 -19.08 -6.11
N ALA A 506 -16.17 -18.16 -7.02
CA ALA A 506 -15.19 -18.30 -8.09
C ALA A 506 -14.22 -17.11 -8.09
N VAL A 507 -12.96 -17.36 -8.40
CA VAL A 507 -11.91 -16.32 -8.49
C VAL A 507 -10.88 -16.68 -9.56
N PRO A 508 -10.42 -15.73 -10.38
CA PRO A 508 -9.34 -15.98 -11.33
C PRO A 508 -8.01 -16.31 -10.62
N THR A 509 -7.30 -17.30 -11.15
CA THR A 509 -5.96 -17.65 -10.66
C THR A 509 -4.89 -16.66 -11.14
N GLY A 510 -3.66 -16.76 -10.61
CA GLY A 510 -2.50 -15.97 -11.04
C GLY A 510 -2.16 -16.04 -12.53
N HIS A 511 -2.71 -17.03 -13.24
CA HIS A 511 -2.51 -17.27 -14.68
C HIS A 511 -3.71 -16.76 -15.50
N LEU A 512 -3.94 -15.45 -15.50
CA LEU A 512 -5.06 -14.82 -16.23
C LEU A 512 -5.04 -15.16 -17.73
N GLU A 513 -3.86 -15.29 -18.33
CA GLU A 513 -3.66 -15.69 -19.72
C GLU A 513 -4.16 -17.11 -20.02
N LYS A 514 -4.25 -17.97 -19.00
CA LYS A 514 -4.76 -19.35 -19.14
C LYS A 514 -6.27 -19.44 -18.93
N ASN A 515 -6.96 -18.33 -18.67
CA ASN A 515 -8.40 -18.27 -18.38
C ASN A 515 -8.80 -19.30 -17.31
N LEU A 516 -8.01 -19.35 -16.24
CA LEU A 516 -8.07 -20.38 -15.21
C LEU A 516 -8.70 -19.82 -13.94
N PHE A 517 -9.79 -20.44 -13.46
CA PHE A 517 -10.55 -20.00 -12.29
C PHE A 517 -10.53 -21.05 -11.19
N LYS A 518 -10.34 -20.62 -9.95
CA LYS A 518 -10.54 -21.45 -8.77
C LYS A 518 -11.99 -21.33 -8.32
N ILE A 519 -12.65 -22.47 -8.09
CA ILE A 519 -13.97 -22.52 -7.45
C ILE A 519 -13.75 -22.82 -5.97
N SER A 520 -13.95 -21.82 -5.11
CA SER A 520 -13.73 -21.90 -3.66
C SER A 520 -14.17 -20.61 -2.96
N PRO A 521 -14.64 -20.68 -1.69
CA PRO A 521 -15.04 -21.90 -1.00
C PRO A 521 -16.34 -22.46 -1.59
N LEU A 522 -16.65 -23.71 -1.23
CA LEU A 522 -17.99 -24.27 -1.28
C LEU A 522 -18.29 -24.85 0.10
N PHE A 523 -19.12 -24.12 0.85
CA PHE A 523 -19.67 -24.61 2.10
C PHE A 523 -21.15 -24.85 1.93
N ALA A 524 -21.66 -25.98 2.42
CA ALA A 524 -23.06 -26.35 2.22
C ALA A 524 -23.56 -27.28 3.32
N ASN A 525 -24.83 -27.14 3.70
CA ASN A 525 -25.45 -27.97 4.75
C ASN A 525 -25.68 -29.43 4.33
N SER A 526 -25.59 -29.75 3.04
CA SER A 526 -25.80 -31.09 2.50
C SER A 526 -25.21 -31.24 1.11
N THR A 527 -25.04 -32.50 0.66
CA THR A 527 -24.62 -32.81 -0.71
C THR A 527 -25.55 -32.21 -1.77
N ASP A 528 -26.87 -32.26 -1.55
CA ASP A 528 -27.84 -31.67 -2.49
C ASP A 528 -27.68 -30.15 -2.62
N THR A 529 -27.46 -29.45 -1.49
CA THR A 529 -27.23 -27.99 -1.50
C THR A 529 -25.88 -27.64 -2.12
N ALA A 530 -24.85 -28.47 -1.94
CA ALA A 530 -23.56 -28.32 -2.59
C ALA A 530 -23.67 -28.43 -4.12
N PHE A 531 -24.32 -29.48 -4.63
CA PHE A 531 -24.52 -29.64 -6.09
C PHE A 531 -25.43 -28.57 -6.68
N HIS A 532 -26.44 -28.10 -5.94
CA HIS A 532 -27.25 -26.96 -6.37
C HIS A 532 -26.41 -25.68 -6.51
N ALA A 533 -25.56 -25.38 -5.52
CA ALA A 533 -24.66 -24.23 -5.59
C ALA A 533 -23.62 -24.35 -6.71
N MET A 534 -23.07 -25.56 -6.94
CA MET A 534 -22.19 -25.84 -8.07
C MET A 534 -22.89 -25.60 -9.41
N LYS A 535 -24.17 -25.96 -9.53
CA LYS A 535 -24.95 -25.71 -10.74
C LYS A 535 -25.09 -24.21 -10.99
N ALA A 536 -25.48 -23.45 -9.98
CA ALA A 536 -25.62 -21.99 -10.08
C ALA A 536 -24.30 -21.29 -10.45
N ILE A 537 -23.16 -21.66 -9.83
CA ILE A 537 -21.88 -21.07 -10.23
C ILE A 537 -21.46 -21.53 -11.63
N SER A 538 -21.82 -22.75 -12.06
CA SER A 538 -21.54 -23.23 -13.41
C SER A 538 -22.24 -22.40 -14.47
N ASP A 539 -23.47 -21.94 -14.21
CA ASP A 539 -24.23 -21.06 -15.11
C ASP A 539 -23.51 -19.72 -15.26
N VAL A 540 -23.06 -19.13 -14.14
CA VAL A 540 -22.29 -17.87 -14.14
C VAL A 540 -20.97 -18.03 -14.89
N MET A 541 -20.23 -19.11 -14.62
CA MET A 541 -18.95 -19.37 -15.27
C MET A 541 -19.11 -19.66 -16.77
N LEU A 542 -20.18 -20.34 -17.19
CA LEU A 542 -20.46 -20.58 -18.59
C LEU A 542 -20.85 -19.30 -19.33
N ASP A 543 -21.68 -18.45 -18.72
CA ASP A 543 -22.13 -17.19 -19.31
C ASP A 543 -20.98 -16.17 -19.46
N GLN A 544 -20.22 -15.97 -18.38
CA GLN A 544 -19.17 -14.93 -18.35
C GLN A 544 -17.81 -15.43 -18.86
N HIS A 545 -17.52 -16.73 -18.69
CA HIS A 545 -16.21 -17.33 -18.97
C HIS A 545 -16.34 -18.71 -19.66
N PRO A 546 -17.00 -18.80 -20.83
CA PRO A 546 -17.35 -20.08 -21.48
C PRO A 546 -16.15 -20.97 -21.83
N ASN A 547 -14.99 -20.36 -22.04
CA ASN A 547 -13.75 -21.05 -22.38
C ASN A 547 -12.79 -21.20 -21.18
N ALA A 548 -13.28 -21.00 -19.96
CA ALA A 548 -12.42 -21.12 -18.78
C ALA A 548 -12.15 -22.58 -18.42
N THR A 549 -10.98 -22.79 -17.81
CA THR A 549 -10.70 -24.01 -17.06
C THR A 549 -10.98 -23.73 -15.59
N LEU A 550 -11.80 -24.56 -14.97
CA LEU A 550 -12.15 -24.48 -13.56
C LEU A 550 -11.26 -25.43 -12.77
N VAL A 551 -10.74 -24.97 -11.64
CA VAL A 551 -9.86 -25.72 -10.74
C VAL A 551 -10.51 -25.83 -9.38
N PHE A 552 -10.48 -27.04 -8.84
CA PHE A 552 -11.05 -27.39 -7.54
C PHE A 552 -9.96 -27.96 -6.67
N TYR A 553 -9.89 -27.53 -5.41
CA TYR A 553 -8.94 -28.04 -4.43
C TYR A 553 -9.67 -28.74 -3.31
N LEU A 554 -9.65 -30.07 -3.30
CA LEU A 554 -10.29 -30.87 -2.28
C LEU A 554 -9.27 -31.24 -1.21
N VAL A 555 -9.65 -31.08 0.05
CA VAL A 555 -8.82 -31.47 1.19
C VAL A 555 -9.32 -32.81 1.68
N GLY A 556 -8.41 -33.77 1.84
CA GLY A 556 -8.68 -35.09 2.41
C GLY A 556 -9.03 -35.04 3.89
N ILE A 557 -10.17 -34.43 4.23
CA ILE A 557 -10.80 -34.45 5.54
C ILE A 557 -11.74 -35.67 5.58
N LEU A 558 -11.82 -36.36 6.71
CA LEU A 558 -12.57 -37.61 6.86
C LEU A 558 -14.10 -37.41 6.74
N ASP A 559 -14.69 -38.24 5.87
CA ASP A 559 -16.11 -38.56 5.61
C ASP A 559 -17.08 -37.49 5.05
N GLY A 560 -18.09 -37.98 4.31
CA GLY A 560 -19.19 -37.20 3.72
C GLY A 560 -18.82 -36.38 2.48
N SER A 561 -18.47 -35.11 2.69
CA SER A 561 -18.46 -34.05 1.68
C SER A 561 -17.29 -34.13 0.70
N PHE A 562 -16.10 -34.49 1.20
CA PHE A 562 -14.93 -34.79 0.36
C PHE A 562 -15.21 -35.97 -0.59
N THR A 563 -15.72 -37.08 -0.03
CA THR A 563 -15.97 -38.31 -0.78
C THR A 563 -17.02 -38.09 -1.89
N ALA A 564 -18.03 -37.26 -1.64
CA ALA A 564 -19.05 -36.91 -2.62
C ALA A 564 -18.46 -36.22 -3.86
N LEU A 565 -17.65 -35.17 -3.68
CA LEU A 565 -17.02 -34.46 -4.79
C LEU A 565 -15.91 -35.26 -5.46
N GLN A 566 -15.13 -36.00 -4.68
CA GLN A 566 -14.09 -36.87 -5.24
C GLN A 566 -14.72 -37.93 -6.15
N LYS A 567 -15.86 -38.52 -5.74
CA LYS A 567 -16.62 -39.44 -6.59
C LYS A 567 -17.14 -38.76 -7.85
N PHE A 568 -17.73 -37.56 -7.72
CA PHE A 568 -18.23 -36.79 -8.87
C PHE A 568 -17.16 -36.60 -9.95
N PHE A 569 -15.95 -36.13 -9.59
CA PHE A 569 -14.88 -35.94 -10.57
C PHE A 569 -14.37 -37.25 -11.15
N LYS A 570 -14.28 -38.31 -10.33
CA LYS A 570 -13.87 -39.66 -10.80
C LYS A 570 -14.87 -40.25 -11.80
N ASP A 571 -16.17 -40.09 -11.56
CA ASP A 571 -17.23 -40.55 -12.47
C ASP A 571 -17.16 -39.85 -13.85
N LEU A 572 -16.64 -38.61 -13.88
CA LEU A 572 -16.37 -37.86 -15.11
C LEU A 572 -15.03 -38.24 -15.78
N ASN A 573 -14.32 -39.26 -15.27
CA ASN A 573 -12.98 -39.65 -15.69
C ASN A 573 -11.93 -38.52 -15.60
N ILE A 574 -12.14 -37.55 -14.70
CA ILE A 574 -11.17 -36.48 -14.46
C ILE A 574 -10.08 -37.00 -13.54
N LYS A 575 -8.84 -36.92 -14.00
CA LYS A 575 -7.67 -37.31 -13.20
C LYS A 575 -7.41 -36.25 -12.14
N SER A 576 -7.21 -36.67 -10.90
CA SER A 576 -6.72 -35.80 -9.84
C SER A 576 -5.21 -35.58 -9.96
N GLY A 577 -4.76 -34.40 -9.57
CA GLY A 577 -3.38 -34.12 -9.19
C GLY A 577 -3.25 -34.01 -7.67
N ILE A 578 -2.03 -34.17 -7.15
CA ILE A 578 -1.72 -33.86 -5.75
C ILE A 578 -1.04 -32.50 -5.72
N SER A 579 -1.67 -31.51 -5.10
CA SER A 579 -1.13 -30.15 -4.96
C SER A 579 -0.21 -30.00 -3.76
N GLY A 580 -0.44 -30.73 -2.67
CA GLY A 580 0.40 -30.65 -1.49
C GLY A 580 -0.13 -31.40 -0.28
N ILE A 581 0.62 -31.35 0.81
CA ILE A 581 0.27 -31.92 2.11
C ILE A 581 0.32 -30.80 3.14
N THR A 582 -0.70 -30.68 3.97
CA THR A 582 -0.65 -29.77 5.12
C THR A 582 0.29 -30.36 6.17
N LEU A 583 1.20 -29.58 6.72
CA LEU A 583 2.15 -30.01 7.74
C LEU A 583 2.01 -29.10 8.97
N TYR A 584 2.12 -29.69 10.15
CA TYR A 584 2.01 -29.00 11.43
C TYR A 584 3.26 -29.20 12.30
N SER A 585 3.56 -28.20 13.11
CA SER A 585 4.59 -28.27 14.18
C SER A 585 4.18 -29.19 15.33
N ASP A 586 2.89 -29.26 15.63
CA ASP A 586 2.31 -30.13 16.65
C ASP A 586 0.90 -30.56 16.20
N HIS A 587 0.28 -31.48 16.94
CA HIS A 587 -1.11 -31.88 16.70
C HIS A 587 -2.03 -30.65 16.77
N TYR A 588 -2.80 -30.44 15.71
CA TYR A 588 -3.76 -29.36 15.61
C TYR A 588 -5.18 -29.94 15.58
N PRO A 589 -6.05 -29.61 16.56
CA PRO A 589 -7.42 -30.11 16.59
C PRO A 589 -8.26 -29.47 15.49
N GLN A 590 -9.18 -30.24 14.92
CA GLN A 590 -10.15 -29.74 13.95
C GLN A 590 -11.03 -28.65 14.57
N GLN A 591 -11.25 -27.54 13.85
CA GLN A 591 -12.19 -26.49 14.22
C GLN A 591 -13.38 -26.48 13.25
N GLY A 592 -14.52 -25.97 13.72
CA GLY A 592 -15.71 -25.81 12.90
C GLY A 592 -16.44 -27.13 12.57
N ASP A 593 -17.25 -27.07 11.51
CA ASP A 593 -18.12 -28.13 11.03
C ASP A 593 -17.67 -28.58 9.63
N LEU A 594 -16.70 -29.49 9.63
CA LEU A 594 -16.05 -29.98 8.42
C LEU A 594 -16.97 -30.78 7.51
N ASP A 595 -18.08 -31.32 8.03
CA ASP A 595 -19.10 -31.98 7.21
C ASP A 595 -19.75 -30.99 6.24
N LYS A 596 -19.68 -29.68 6.51
CA LYS A 596 -20.15 -28.63 5.60
C LYS A 596 -19.08 -28.13 4.64
N VAL A 597 -17.83 -28.57 4.76
CA VAL A 597 -16.71 -28.14 3.90
C VAL A 597 -16.58 -29.08 2.71
N PHE A 598 -17.20 -28.70 1.59
CA PHE A 598 -17.05 -29.43 0.33
C PHE A 598 -15.80 -29.01 -0.43
N ILE A 599 -15.56 -27.69 -0.50
CA ILE A 599 -14.33 -27.11 -1.05
C ILE A 599 -13.88 -26.02 -0.07
N PRO A 600 -12.69 -26.13 0.56
CA PRO A 600 -12.15 -25.06 1.41
C PRO A 600 -11.94 -23.78 0.60
N HIS A 601 -11.74 -22.65 1.27
CA HIS A 601 -11.37 -21.41 0.59
C HIS A 601 -10.00 -21.55 -0.08
N ASN A 602 -9.06 -22.21 0.61
CA ASN A 602 -7.70 -22.48 0.13
C ASN A 602 -7.04 -21.24 -0.47
N SER A 603 -7.09 -20.11 0.26
CA SER A 603 -6.29 -18.94 -0.05
C SER A 603 -4.96 -19.06 0.67
N SER A 604 -3.85 -19.04 -0.05
CA SER A 604 -2.52 -19.19 0.57
C SER A 604 -2.28 -18.15 1.66
N CYS A 605 -1.58 -18.58 2.71
CA CYS A 605 -1.45 -17.92 4.02
C CYS A 605 -2.75 -17.81 4.83
N HIS A 606 -3.95 -18.08 4.32
CA HIS A 606 -5.18 -18.08 5.11
C HIS A 606 -5.58 -19.51 5.52
N PHE A 607 -5.86 -19.72 6.80
CA PHE A 607 -6.26 -21.01 7.33
C PHE A 607 -7.76 -21.07 7.60
N ASP A 608 -8.41 -22.10 7.07
CA ASP A 608 -9.87 -22.15 6.95
C ASP A 608 -10.59 -22.92 8.07
N TYR A 609 -9.99 -23.95 8.69
CA TYR A 609 -10.71 -24.92 9.54
C TYR A 609 -9.80 -25.78 10.43
#